data_AF-A0A9X0BHZ5-F1
#
_entry.id   AF-A0A9X0BHZ5-F1
#
_cell.length_a   1.000
_cell.length_b   1.000
_cell.length_c   1.000
_cell.angle_alpha   90.00
_cell.angle_beta   90.00
_cell.angle_gamma   90.00
#
_symmetry.space_group_name_H-M   'P 1'
#
loop_
_entity.id
_entity.type
_entity.pdbx_description
1 polymer ?
#
loop_
_entity_poly.entity_id
_entity_poly.type
_entity_poly.pdbx_seq_one_letter_code
_entity_poly.pdbx_strand_id
1 'polypeptide(L)'
;MSGSRQQPGLACEECRKKKLRCDRRRPQCDQCEDSGTACLVNQVRSPRGPKKGHLKALRNRIATLESIINCDQGNLGPKEVLDGNEKYNLEETAQMLSPPQDYILRVTKTECHDTPYSVDASAITSPITPMTPPNNESSDMIEADLDELYFDRVHPVAPMLHQGRYFSWSQRFNKPASYICLQVPTFCLQLAMWALAAASSAHLQHMRGSLYTRARSGIEALDRDIESSSAACLQAAQAWLLLTHYEFRYMSYRRAWLTAGRAFRIIQLAKLHEIDRLNDVSMNMAHPEAWAEAEEKRRTYWLAYCLDRFLNISDEWPLSLHEEALCVYLPVSESDFQHSRPVIMDSLYDEIETSGQKMLPPFAEKIVLITLCWHSVAFQRAARGGKTSPSDGDTWKRHTRLYQMVQQRLMLVSLPPSSPELHDPMRLFTNMLANAAVIWFYNTMEALQVEIDDEIILVPLYSAYEIVGLAKPLTRSSFFKAHAFSPMLLYLSAKFLKAHADQLSTCLSASEDNQRKLEDLRKALRVLQGGNNLAMSYLELLDSDSESLHKLCNLSTVQGLTMSEVTGQPEPPFFLDIMNLL
;
A
#
# COMPACT_ATOMS: atom_id res chain seq x y z
N MET A 1 72.80 -8.71 17.83
CA MET A 1 71.82 -7.80 17.19
C MET A 1 70.43 -8.31 17.50
N SER A 2 69.73 -7.61 18.39
CA SER A 2 68.48 -8.06 19.02
C SER A 2 67.30 -7.98 18.05
N GLY A 3 66.63 -9.11 17.82
CA GLY A 3 65.41 -9.18 17.01
C GLY A 3 64.24 -8.54 17.76
N SER A 4 63.74 -7.41 17.25
CA SER A 4 62.54 -6.77 17.79
C SER A 4 61.32 -7.66 17.57
N ARG A 5 60.49 -7.78 18.62
CA ARG A 5 59.25 -8.55 18.64
C ARG A 5 58.28 -7.97 17.59
N GLN A 6 57.77 -8.81 16.69
CA GLN A 6 56.85 -8.38 15.62
C GLN A 6 55.56 -7.78 16.21
N GLN A 7 55.15 -6.62 15.71
CA GLN A 7 53.86 -6.05 16.09
C GLN A 7 52.69 -6.86 15.50
N PRO A 8 51.61 -7.08 16.27
CA PRO A 8 50.39 -7.72 15.77
C PRO A 8 49.71 -6.81 14.72
N GLY A 9 49.40 -7.35 13.54
CA GLY A 9 48.79 -6.58 12.47
C GLY A 9 48.62 -7.35 11.16
N LEU A 10 47.81 -6.82 10.25
CA LEU A 10 47.60 -7.37 8.91
C LEU A 10 48.83 -7.11 8.02
N ALA A 11 49.24 -8.14 7.26
CA ALA A 11 50.25 -8.01 6.20
C ALA A 11 49.69 -7.17 5.03
N CYS A 12 50.55 -6.41 4.34
CA CYS A 12 50.17 -5.64 3.17
C CYS A 12 49.76 -6.51 1.98
N GLU A 13 48.99 -5.93 1.06
CA GLU A 13 48.44 -6.65 -0.10
C GLU A 13 49.54 -7.20 -1.01
N GLU A 14 50.61 -6.46 -1.25
CA GLU A 14 51.70 -6.89 -2.13
C GLU A 14 52.49 -8.08 -1.55
N CYS A 15 52.86 -8.04 -0.26
CA CYS A 15 53.47 -9.19 0.39
C CYS A 15 52.52 -10.41 0.40
N ARG A 16 51.21 -10.19 0.53
CA ARG A 16 50.22 -11.26 0.53
C ARG A 16 50.04 -11.88 -0.87
N LYS A 17 50.01 -11.04 -1.90
CA LYS A 17 49.92 -11.43 -3.32
C LYS A 17 51.15 -12.22 -3.75
N LYS A 18 52.34 -11.78 -3.34
CA LYS A 18 53.62 -12.45 -3.62
C LYS A 18 53.94 -13.60 -2.65
N LYS A 19 53.10 -13.82 -1.62
CA LYS A 19 53.31 -14.81 -0.54
C LYS A 19 54.65 -14.66 0.18
N LEU A 20 55.10 -13.42 0.34
CA LEU A 20 56.34 -13.05 1.04
C LEU A 20 56.04 -12.63 2.48
N ARG A 21 57.06 -12.71 3.35
CA ARG A 21 56.93 -12.35 4.76
C ARG A 21 56.96 -10.82 4.91
N CYS A 22 55.84 -10.24 5.32
CA CYS A 22 55.74 -8.81 5.63
C CYS A 22 56.24 -8.55 7.07
N ASP A 23 57.17 -7.60 7.21
CA ASP A 23 57.71 -7.04 8.44
C ASP A 23 56.76 -6.05 9.13
N ARG A 24 55.72 -5.59 8.41
CA ARG A 24 54.57 -4.80 8.90
C ARG A 24 54.92 -3.41 9.46
N ARG A 25 56.10 -2.86 9.13
CA ARG A 25 56.41 -1.46 9.43
C ARG A 25 55.46 -0.51 8.69
N ARG A 26 55.30 0.69 9.24
CA ARG A 26 54.43 1.76 8.74
C ARG A 26 55.27 3.02 8.60
N PRO A 27 55.13 3.81 7.52
CA PRO A 27 54.06 3.77 6.50
C PRO A 27 54.25 2.72 5.40
N GLN A 28 55.47 2.20 5.18
CA GLN A 28 55.75 1.12 4.23
C GLN A 28 56.53 -0.01 4.94
N CYS A 29 56.41 -1.24 4.43
CA CYS A 29 57.17 -2.38 4.90
C CYS A 29 58.46 -2.52 4.08
N ASP A 30 59.54 -3.03 4.68
CA ASP A 30 60.89 -3.06 4.07
C ASP A 30 60.86 -3.69 2.66
N GLN A 31 60.09 -4.77 2.45
CA GLN A 31 59.95 -5.40 1.13
C GLN A 31 59.23 -4.56 0.08
N CYS A 32 58.25 -3.74 0.47
CA CYS A 32 57.55 -2.85 -0.46
C CYS A 32 58.41 -1.62 -0.79
N GLU A 33 59.20 -1.16 0.18
CA GLU A 33 60.18 -0.09 -0.01
C GLU A 33 61.30 -0.53 -0.97
N ASP A 34 61.92 -1.70 -0.73
CA ASP A 34 62.98 -2.25 -1.59
C ASP A 34 62.50 -2.52 -3.03
N SER A 35 61.21 -2.83 -3.19
CA SER A 35 60.60 -3.12 -4.49
C SER A 35 59.96 -1.90 -5.16
N GLY A 36 60.01 -0.72 -4.52
CA GLY A 36 59.46 0.53 -5.04
C GLY A 36 57.94 0.50 -5.31
N THR A 37 57.20 -0.37 -4.62
CA THR A 37 55.74 -0.58 -4.85
C THR A 37 54.90 -0.11 -3.68
N ALA A 38 53.69 0.38 -3.96
CA ALA A 38 52.82 0.96 -2.93
C ALA A 38 52.40 -0.07 -1.86
N CYS A 39 52.73 0.21 -0.60
CA CYS A 39 52.45 -0.68 0.53
C CYS A 39 51.05 -0.43 1.11
N LEU A 40 50.02 -1.03 0.52
CA LEU A 40 48.63 -0.89 0.98
C LEU A 40 48.24 -2.01 1.94
N VAL A 41 47.61 -1.66 3.07
CA VAL A 41 47.05 -2.63 4.03
C VAL A 41 45.56 -2.41 4.17
N ASN A 42 44.79 -3.31 3.56
CA ASN A 42 43.35 -3.26 3.55
C ASN A 42 42.77 -3.86 4.84
N GLN A 43 42.01 -3.06 5.59
CA GLN A 43 41.44 -3.47 6.89
C GLN A 43 40.22 -4.38 6.73
N VAL A 44 39.60 -4.38 5.55
CA VAL A 44 38.43 -5.22 5.24
C VAL A 44 38.90 -6.47 4.50
N ARG A 45 38.64 -7.66 5.06
CA ARG A 45 38.95 -8.94 4.39
C ARG A 45 37.89 -9.21 3.32
N SER A 46 38.29 -9.42 2.07
CA SER A 46 37.40 -10.01 1.07
C SER A 46 37.06 -11.47 1.44
N PRO A 47 35.79 -11.91 1.25
CA PRO A 47 35.38 -13.28 1.58
C PRO A 47 36.12 -14.28 0.68
N ARG A 48 36.48 -15.44 1.25
CA ARG A 48 37.16 -16.52 0.50
C ARG A 48 36.13 -17.21 -0.40
N GLY A 49 36.52 -17.49 -1.64
CA GLY A 49 35.69 -18.23 -2.59
C GLY A 49 35.26 -19.62 -2.08
N PRO A 50 34.21 -20.21 -2.67
CA PRO A 50 33.57 -21.43 -2.17
C PRO A 50 34.53 -22.63 -2.12
N LYS A 51 34.36 -23.48 -1.09
CA LYS A 51 35.26 -24.62 -0.81
C LYS A 51 35.30 -25.62 -1.97
N LYS A 52 36.50 -26.15 -2.24
CA LYS A 52 36.79 -27.13 -3.30
C LYS A 52 35.95 -28.39 -3.08
N GLY A 53 34.91 -28.58 -3.91
CA GLY A 53 33.98 -29.72 -3.82
C GLY A 53 32.50 -29.34 -4.00
N HIS A 54 32.14 -28.07 -3.77
CA HIS A 54 30.74 -27.60 -3.85
C HIS A 54 30.13 -27.77 -5.25
N LEU A 55 30.92 -27.59 -6.31
CA LEU A 55 30.50 -27.83 -7.70
C LEU A 55 30.18 -29.31 -7.99
N LYS A 56 30.78 -30.26 -7.27
CA LYS A 56 30.49 -31.69 -7.43
C LYS A 56 29.18 -32.06 -6.73
N ALA A 57 28.94 -31.47 -5.56
CA ALA A 57 27.68 -31.65 -4.82
C ALA A 57 26.48 -31.07 -5.60
N LEU A 58 26.63 -29.88 -6.19
CA LEU A 58 25.60 -29.28 -7.04
C LEU A 58 25.28 -30.14 -8.27
N ARG A 59 26.31 -30.67 -8.97
CA ARG A 59 26.09 -31.55 -10.12
C ARG A 59 25.33 -32.83 -9.76
N ASN A 60 25.67 -33.44 -8.62
CA ASN A 60 24.95 -34.64 -8.17
C ASN A 60 23.50 -34.33 -7.81
N ARG A 61 23.23 -33.19 -7.17
CA ARG A 61 21.87 -32.78 -6.79
C ARG A 61 21.01 -32.42 -8.00
N ILE A 62 21.59 -31.78 -9.01
CA ILE A 62 20.91 -31.54 -10.30
C ILE A 62 20.55 -32.86 -10.96
N ALA A 63 21.47 -33.83 -11.03
CA ALA A 63 21.18 -35.15 -11.60
C ALA A 63 20.06 -35.90 -10.84
N THR A 64 19.99 -35.75 -9.51
CA THR A 64 18.89 -36.31 -8.70
C THR A 64 17.55 -35.64 -9.01
N LEU A 65 17.53 -34.30 -9.13
CA LEU A 65 16.31 -33.55 -9.43
C LEU A 65 15.81 -33.80 -10.86
N GLU A 66 16.71 -33.89 -11.84
CA GLU A 66 16.38 -34.27 -13.21
C GLU A 66 15.80 -35.68 -13.28
N SER A 67 16.28 -36.62 -12.45
CA SER A 67 15.71 -37.96 -12.36
C SER A 67 14.33 -37.97 -11.71
N ILE A 68 14.06 -37.12 -10.72
CA ILE A 68 12.75 -37.01 -10.06
C ILE A 68 11.73 -36.40 -11.03
N ILE A 69 12.11 -35.32 -11.72
CA ILE A 69 11.25 -34.61 -12.69
C ILE A 69 10.91 -35.52 -13.88
N ASN A 70 11.84 -36.37 -14.33
CA ASN A 70 11.59 -37.33 -15.41
C ASN A 70 10.71 -38.52 -14.98
N CYS A 71 10.58 -38.81 -13.68
CA CYS A 71 9.68 -39.85 -13.18
C CYS A 71 8.24 -39.35 -12.98
N ASP A 72 8.01 -38.06 -12.72
CA ASP A 72 6.69 -37.51 -12.37
C ASP A 72 5.77 -37.17 -13.55
N GLN A 73 6.16 -37.46 -14.81
CA GLN A 73 5.26 -37.31 -15.97
C GLN A 73 4.30 -38.50 -16.19
N GLY A 74 4.13 -39.40 -15.21
CA GLY A 74 3.15 -40.49 -15.31
C GLY A 74 2.74 -41.12 -13.98
N ASN A 75 1.56 -40.73 -13.50
CA ASN A 75 0.67 -41.36 -12.50
C ASN A 75 0.75 -41.01 -11.00
N LEU A 76 -0.48 -40.87 -10.45
CA LEU A 76 -0.93 -40.46 -9.11
C LEU A 76 -0.61 -41.46 -7.98
N GLY A 77 -0.35 -40.91 -6.78
CA GLY A 77 -0.60 -41.56 -5.47
C GLY A 77 0.54 -41.37 -4.43
N PRO A 78 0.24 -40.98 -3.17
CA PRO A 78 1.26 -40.79 -2.15
C PRO A 78 1.78 -42.14 -1.65
N LYS A 79 3.10 -42.32 -1.65
CA LYS A 79 3.75 -43.38 -0.88
C LYS A 79 4.58 -42.75 0.23
N GLU A 80 4.17 -43.05 1.45
CA GLU A 80 4.99 -42.92 2.64
C GLU A 80 6.28 -43.76 2.46
N VAL A 81 7.43 -43.16 2.77
CA VAL A 81 8.64 -43.92 3.11
C VAL A 81 9.18 -43.35 4.40
N LEU A 82 9.19 -44.23 5.41
CA LEU A 82 9.79 -44.07 6.72
C LEU A 82 11.32 -44.22 6.64
N ASP A 83 11.96 -43.32 7.40
CA ASP A 83 13.18 -43.46 8.20
C ASP A 83 14.56 -43.57 7.54
N GLY A 84 15.52 -42.79 8.07
CA GLY A 84 16.88 -42.65 7.55
C GLY A 84 17.67 -41.48 8.14
N ASN A 85 17.75 -41.44 9.46
CA ASN A 85 18.58 -40.62 10.35
C ASN A 85 19.93 -40.10 9.79
N GLU A 86 20.02 -38.83 9.38
CA GLU A 86 21.29 -38.06 9.34
C GLU A 86 21.07 -36.59 9.74
N LYS A 87 21.68 -36.19 10.86
CA LYS A 87 21.73 -34.80 11.32
C LYS A 87 22.52 -33.94 10.33
N TYR A 88 21.85 -33.00 9.65
CA TYR A 88 22.50 -31.91 8.92
C TYR A 88 22.04 -30.57 9.48
N ASN A 89 23.02 -29.78 9.95
CA ASN A 89 22.83 -28.40 10.41
C ASN A 89 22.30 -27.53 9.26
N LEU A 90 21.13 -26.93 9.46
CA LEU A 90 20.43 -26.10 8.48
C LEU A 90 20.80 -24.62 8.63
N GLU A 91 22.10 -24.29 8.58
CA GLU A 91 22.59 -22.90 8.68
C GLU A 91 23.40 -22.41 7.45
N GLU A 92 23.52 -23.18 6.37
CA GLU A 92 24.44 -22.82 5.26
C GLU A 92 23.87 -22.88 3.83
N THR A 93 22.56 -23.02 3.62
CA THR A 93 21.98 -23.21 2.26
C THR A 93 21.14 -22.07 1.68
N ALA A 94 21.24 -20.85 2.22
CA ALA A 94 20.46 -19.69 1.74
C ALA A 94 21.24 -18.66 0.90
N GLN A 95 22.43 -19.00 0.40
CA GLN A 95 23.17 -18.15 -0.54
C GLN A 95 23.50 -18.94 -1.79
N MET A 96 23.43 -18.26 -2.95
CA MET A 96 23.76 -18.71 -4.31
C MET A 96 22.57 -19.11 -5.21
N LEU A 97 21.59 -18.22 -5.35
CA LEU A 97 20.84 -18.09 -6.61
C LEU A 97 20.74 -16.60 -6.99
N SER A 98 21.75 -16.11 -7.69
CA SER A 98 21.68 -14.92 -8.54
C SER A 98 22.44 -15.26 -9.84
N PRO A 99 21.87 -15.03 -11.04
CA PRO A 99 22.56 -15.32 -12.28
C PRO A 99 23.67 -14.29 -12.56
N PRO A 100 24.81 -14.67 -13.17
CA PRO A 100 25.86 -13.73 -13.53
C PRO A 100 25.50 -12.94 -14.78
N GLN A 101 25.72 -11.62 -14.71
CA GLN A 101 25.80 -10.71 -15.85
C GLN A 101 27.10 -10.99 -16.62
N ASP A 102 27.00 -11.27 -17.92
CA ASP A 102 27.86 -10.72 -18.98
C ASP A 102 27.60 -11.45 -20.31
N TYR A 103 26.90 -10.79 -21.23
CA TYR A 103 27.09 -11.02 -22.65
C TYR A 103 26.91 -9.70 -23.42
N ILE A 104 28.04 -9.18 -23.89
CA ILE A 104 28.12 -8.05 -24.82
C ILE A 104 27.69 -8.58 -26.19
N LEU A 105 26.54 -8.11 -26.68
CA LEU A 105 26.18 -8.20 -28.09
C LEU A 105 26.41 -6.85 -28.77
N ARG A 106 27.53 -6.79 -29.50
CA ARG A 106 27.75 -5.79 -30.56
C ARG A 106 26.67 -6.00 -31.62
N VAL A 107 25.84 -4.99 -31.84
CA VAL A 107 25.02 -4.88 -33.06
C VAL A 107 25.51 -3.67 -33.85
N THR A 108 25.82 -3.95 -35.10
CA THR A 108 26.39 -3.08 -36.13
C THR A 108 25.42 -2.00 -36.58
N LYS A 109 26.00 -0.85 -36.98
CA LYS A 109 25.33 0.28 -37.63
C LYS A 109 24.49 -0.18 -38.83
N THR A 110 23.26 0.30 -38.89
CA THR A 110 22.53 0.47 -40.15
C THR A 110 21.81 1.81 -40.10
N GLU A 111 22.11 2.65 -41.09
CA GLU A 111 21.53 3.96 -41.34
C GLU A 111 20.07 3.84 -41.77
N CYS A 112 19.22 4.81 -41.38
CA CYS A 112 18.00 5.14 -42.11
C CYS A 112 17.61 6.62 -41.86
N HIS A 113 18.00 7.44 -42.82
CA HIS A 113 17.37 8.64 -43.40
C HIS A 113 16.38 9.50 -42.59
N ASP A 114 16.79 10.76 -42.45
CA ASP A 114 15.99 11.95 -42.19
C ASP A 114 14.91 12.22 -43.26
N THR A 115 13.76 12.76 -42.84
CA THR A 115 13.17 13.96 -43.45
C THR A 115 12.43 14.81 -42.41
N PRO A 116 12.40 16.15 -42.56
CA PRO A 116 12.16 17.09 -41.46
C PRO A 116 10.75 17.70 -41.49
N TYR A 117 10.19 18.01 -40.31
CA TYR A 117 9.16 19.06 -40.21
C TYR A 117 9.56 20.06 -39.14
N SER A 118 9.90 21.25 -39.62
CA SER A 118 10.23 22.45 -38.87
C SER A 118 8.95 23.14 -38.42
N VAL A 119 8.87 23.54 -37.15
CA VAL A 119 8.11 24.74 -36.77
C VAL A 119 8.91 25.56 -35.75
N ASP A 120 9.10 26.82 -36.15
CA ASP A 120 9.98 27.87 -35.68
C ASP A 120 10.03 28.16 -34.17
N ALA A 121 11.26 28.28 -33.67
CA ALA A 121 11.60 29.00 -32.45
C ALA A 121 12.23 30.36 -32.83
N SER A 122 11.45 31.44 -32.80
CA SER A 122 12.01 32.80 -32.77
C SER A 122 11.02 33.83 -32.24
N ALA A 123 11.56 34.79 -31.49
CA ALA A 123 10.94 35.90 -30.75
C ALA A 123 10.33 35.47 -29.40
N ILE A 124 10.78 35.94 -28.24
CA ILE A 124 11.22 37.31 -27.91
C ILE A 124 12.34 37.26 -26.86
N THR A 125 13.50 37.79 -27.20
CA THR A 125 14.55 38.22 -26.26
C THR A 125 14.09 39.52 -25.61
N SER A 126 14.07 39.60 -24.29
CA SER A 126 13.93 40.87 -23.56
C SER A 126 15.03 40.96 -22.49
N PRO A 127 15.61 42.15 -22.22
CA PRO A 127 16.75 42.28 -21.32
C PRO A 127 16.30 42.06 -19.86
N ILE A 128 17.08 41.27 -19.12
CA ILE A 128 16.90 41.05 -17.69
C ILE A 128 17.31 42.32 -16.95
N THR A 129 16.33 43.11 -16.50
CA THR A 129 16.50 44.10 -15.44
C THR A 129 16.56 43.36 -14.09
N PRO A 130 17.51 43.65 -13.18
CA PRO A 130 17.51 43.02 -11.86
C PRO A 130 16.35 43.57 -11.04
N MET A 131 15.23 42.84 -11.02
CA MET A 131 14.13 43.10 -10.11
C MET A 131 14.46 42.44 -8.77
N THR A 132 14.52 43.26 -7.72
CA THR A 132 14.36 42.83 -6.32
C THR A 132 13.20 41.85 -6.18
N PRO A 133 13.34 40.74 -5.41
CA PRO A 133 12.30 39.73 -5.30
C PRO A 133 11.10 40.30 -4.54
N PRO A 134 9.88 40.35 -5.12
CA PRO A 134 8.68 40.59 -4.36
C PRO A 134 8.13 39.26 -3.83
N ASN A 135 7.89 39.19 -2.52
CA ASN A 135 6.96 38.28 -1.83
C ASN A 135 7.19 36.75 -1.89
N ASN A 136 8.36 36.23 -1.49
CA ASN A 136 8.47 34.80 -1.15
C ASN A 136 7.73 34.44 0.16
N GLU A 137 7.60 35.38 1.10
CA GLU A 137 7.02 35.12 2.43
C GLU A 137 5.56 34.65 2.40
N SER A 138 4.76 35.12 1.43
CA SER A 138 3.36 34.68 1.28
C SER A 138 3.23 33.27 0.70
N SER A 139 4.18 32.81 -0.13
CA SER A 139 4.17 31.44 -0.67
C SER A 139 4.58 30.46 0.42
N ASP A 140 5.64 30.78 1.17
CA ASP A 140 6.18 29.92 2.22
C ASP A 140 5.15 29.67 3.35
N MET A 141 4.36 30.68 3.72
CA MET A 141 3.29 30.53 4.72
C MET A 141 2.15 29.63 4.23
N ILE A 142 1.75 29.76 2.96
CA ILE A 142 0.72 28.91 2.36
C ILE A 142 1.20 27.46 2.27
N GLU A 143 2.47 27.23 1.90
CA GLU A 143 3.08 25.90 1.85
C GLU A 143 3.12 25.24 3.23
N ALA A 144 3.51 26.00 4.27
CA ALA A 144 3.47 25.53 5.66
C ALA A 144 2.03 25.18 6.12
N ASP A 145 1.05 26.03 5.79
CA ASP A 145 -0.37 25.76 6.09
C ASP A 145 -0.86 24.47 5.40
N LEU A 146 -0.44 24.23 4.16
CA LEU A 146 -0.79 23.01 3.41
C LEU A 146 -0.16 21.76 4.03
N ASP A 147 1.09 21.84 4.51
CA ASP A 147 1.75 20.75 5.22
C ASP A 147 1.00 20.41 6.52
N GLU A 148 0.66 21.41 7.32
CA GLU A 148 -0.08 21.23 8.58
C GLU A 148 -1.47 20.63 8.32
N LEU A 149 -2.19 21.15 7.33
CA LEU A 149 -3.51 20.64 6.93
C LEU A 149 -3.47 19.18 6.47
N TYR A 150 -2.41 18.76 5.77
CA TYR A 150 -2.25 17.36 5.38
C TYR A 150 -2.16 16.45 6.62
N PHE A 151 -1.27 16.78 7.56
CA PHE A 151 -1.06 15.96 8.76
C PHE A 151 -2.28 15.98 9.70
N ASP A 152 -3.07 17.07 9.72
CA ASP A 152 -4.30 17.16 10.51
C ASP A 152 -5.49 16.40 9.89
N ARG A 153 -5.63 16.42 8.56
CA ARG A 153 -6.89 16.01 7.88
C ARG A 153 -6.80 14.77 7.01
N VAL A 154 -5.62 14.45 6.49
CA VAL A 154 -5.42 13.38 5.50
C VAL A 154 -4.62 12.24 6.09
N HIS A 155 -3.50 12.56 6.74
CA HIS A 155 -2.62 11.58 7.37
C HIS A 155 -3.33 10.63 8.35
N PRO A 156 -4.29 11.07 9.20
CA PRO A 156 -4.96 10.15 10.13
C PRO A 156 -5.69 8.98 9.45
N VAL A 157 -6.14 9.14 8.20
CA VAL A 157 -6.83 8.09 7.43
C VAL A 157 -5.94 7.40 6.40
N ALA A 158 -4.78 7.99 6.09
CA ALA A 158 -3.75 7.44 5.20
C ALA A 158 -2.35 7.57 5.81
N PRO A 159 -2.06 6.90 6.94
CA PRO A 159 -0.91 7.21 7.78
C PRO A 159 0.38 6.54 7.28
N MET A 160 0.89 7.03 6.14
CA MET A 160 2.13 6.52 5.53
C MET A 160 3.37 7.23 6.05
N LEU A 161 3.33 8.56 6.18
CA LEU A 161 4.53 9.39 6.29
C LEU A 161 4.94 9.62 7.74
N HIS A 162 6.24 9.53 8.04
CA HIS A 162 6.75 10.00 9.32
C HIS A 162 6.94 11.52 9.27
N GLN A 163 6.24 12.26 10.13
CA GLN A 163 6.18 13.73 10.09
C GLN A 163 7.56 14.39 10.25
N GLY A 164 8.37 13.94 11.22
CA GLY A 164 9.73 14.45 11.41
C GLY A 164 10.66 14.20 10.20
N ARG A 165 10.54 13.04 9.54
CA ARG A 165 11.31 12.72 8.34
C ARG A 165 10.86 13.59 7.17
N TYR A 166 9.55 13.74 6.98
CA TYR A 166 8.96 14.62 5.96
C TYR A 166 9.55 16.04 6.03
N PHE A 167 9.46 16.71 7.18
CA PHE A 167 9.96 18.08 7.33
C PHE A 167 11.48 18.20 7.14
N SER A 168 12.24 17.13 7.42
CA SER A 168 13.69 17.12 7.23
C SER A 168 14.10 17.26 5.76
N TRP A 169 13.27 16.77 4.82
CA TRP A 169 13.55 16.82 3.39
C TRP A 169 12.69 17.84 2.64
N SER A 170 11.47 18.18 3.12
CA SER A 170 10.59 19.15 2.44
C SER A 170 11.18 20.56 2.45
N GLN A 171 11.99 20.91 3.46
CA GLN A 171 12.67 22.20 3.54
C GLN A 171 13.93 22.29 2.64
N ARG A 172 14.31 21.23 1.93
CA ARG A 172 15.57 21.16 1.15
C ARG A 172 15.45 21.67 -0.29
N PHE A 173 14.25 22.03 -0.75
CA PHE A 173 14.02 22.48 -2.14
C PHE A 173 14.61 23.85 -2.48
N ASN A 174 15.16 24.58 -1.51
CA ASN A 174 15.92 25.83 -1.73
C ASN A 174 17.39 25.62 -2.18
N LYS A 175 17.76 24.43 -2.68
CA LYS A 175 19.13 24.11 -3.12
C LYS A 175 19.25 24.02 -4.65
N PRO A 176 20.42 24.37 -5.23
CA PRO A 176 20.56 24.61 -6.68
C PRO A 176 20.36 23.36 -7.55
N ALA A 177 20.08 23.63 -8.83
CA ALA A 177 19.49 22.78 -9.86
C ALA A 177 20.18 21.45 -10.23
N SER A 178 21.32 21.10 -9.63
CA SER A 178 22.06 19.87 -9.95
C SER A 178 21.52 18.60 -9.26
N TYR A 179 20.53 18.70 -8.37
CA TYR A 179 19.89 17.57 -7.67
C TYR A 179 18.45 17.27 -8.11
N ILE A 180 17.96 17.94 -9.16
CA ILE A 180 16.53 17.99 -9.53
C ILE A 180 15.93 16.62 -9.88
N CYS A 181 16.65 15.74 -10.60
CA CYS A 181 16.07 14.47 -11.06
C CYS A 181 15.79 13.47 -9.91
N LEU A 182 16.68 13.40 -8.91
CA LEU A 182 16.52 12.51 -7.75
C LEU A 182 15.44 12.98 -6.76
N GLN A 183 14.91 14.20 -6.92
CA GLN A 183 13.94 14.80 -6.01
C GLN A 183 12.53 14.90 -6.63
N VAL A 184 12.36 14.56 -7.90
CA VAL A 184 11.04 14.63 -8.56
C VAL A 184 9.99 13.76 -7.86
N PRO A 185 10.25 12.48 -7.48
CA PRO A 185 9.26 11.68 -6.76
C PRO A 185 8.82 12.32 -5.44
N THR A 186 9.78 12.89 -4.70
CA THR A 186 9.56 13.60 -3.44
C THR A 186 8.74 14.88 -3.63
N PHE A 187 9.00 15.63 -4.70
CA PHE A 187 8.24 16.83 -5.04
C PHE A 187 6.81 16.50 -5.49
N CYS A 188 6.64 15.46 -6.32
CA CYS A 188 5.31 14.96 -6.71
C CYS A 188 4.50 14.47 -5.50
N LEU A 189 5.16 13.79 -4.55
CA LEU A 189 4.55 13.41 -3.28
C LEU A 189 4.05 14.64 -2.50
N GLN A 190 4.90 15.66 -2.32
CA GLN A 190 4.51 16.90 -1.64
C GLN A 190 3.34 17.61 -2.34
N LEU A 191 3.37 17.71 -3.68
CA LEU A 191 2.24 18.28 -4.44
C LEU A 191 0.95 17.48 -4.27
N ALA A 192 1.02 16.14 -4.22
CA ALA A 192 -0.14 15.29 -3.95
C ALA A 192 -0.69 15.49 -2.53
N MET A 193 0.20 15.64 -1.53
CA MET A 193 -0.17 16.00 -0.16
C MET A 193 -0.90 17.35 -0.13
N TRP A 194 -0.33 18.36 -0.77
CA TRP A 194 -0.91 19.70 -0.87
C TRP A 194 -2.24 19.72 -1.62
N ALA A 195 -2.40 18.93 -2.68
CA ALA A 195 -3.66 18.84 -3.41
C ALA A 195 -4.80 18.32 -2.51
N LEU A 196 -4.52 17.30 -1.70
CA LEU A 196 -5.48 16.76 -0.72
C LEU A 196 -5.73 17.76 0.42
N ALA A 197 -4.69 18.42 0.94
CA ALA A 197 -4.81 19.45 1.96
C ALA A 197 -5.65 20.64 1.49
N ALA A 198 -5.37 21.16 0.29
CA ALA A 198 -6.12 22.23 -0.36
C ALA A 198 -7.58 21.83 -0.59
N ALA A 199 -7.84 20.60 -1.04
CA ALA A 199 -9.21 20.09 -1.21
C ALA A 199 -9.96 19.90 0.13
N SER A 200 -9.23 19.79 1.23
CA SER A 200 -9.76 19.71 2.58
C SER A 200 -9.98 21.07 3.26
N SER A 201 -9.68 22.19 2.59
CA SER A 201 -9.75 23.55 3.14
C SER A 201 -10.62 24.45 2.26
N ALA A 202 -11.58 25.15 2.87
CA ALA A 202 -12.45 26.08 2.16
C ALA A 202 -11.67 27.26 1.52
N HIS A 203 -10.63 27.75 2.20
CA HIS A 203 -9.86 28.91 1.75
C HIS A 203 -8.90 28.56 0.60
N LEU A 204 -8.33 27.35 0.63
CA LEU A 204 -7.31 26.90 -0.33
C LEU A 204 -7.89 26.03 -1.46
N GLN A 205 -9.21 25.83 -1.48
CA GLN A 205 -9.89 24.94 -2.43
C GLN A 205 -9.59 25.27 -3.89
N HIS A 206 -9.37 26.54 -4.23
CA HIS A 206 -9.06 27.00 -5.57
C HIS A 206 -7.72 26.45 -6.11
N MET A 207 -6.78 26.09 -5.24
CA MET A 207 -5.45 25.58 -5.65
C MET A 207 -5.44 24.09 -5.95
N ARG A 208 -6.43 23.32 -5.45
CA ARG A 208 -6.41 21.84 -5.49
C ARG A 208 -6.20 21.28 -6.90
N GLY A 209 -6.83 21.88 -7.91
CA GLY A 209 -6.76 21.41 -9.29
C GLY A 209 -5.37 21.59 -9.90
N SER A 210 -4.76 22.77 -9.71
CA SER A 210 -3.41 23.06 -10.19
C SER A 210 -2.37 22.13 -9.54
N LEU A 211 -2.45 21.97 -8.21
CA LEU A 211 -1.55 21.10 -7.46
C LEU A 211 -1.65 19.63 -7.89
N TYR A 212 -2.88 19.13 -8.02
CA TYR A 212 -3.15 17.78 -8.50
C TYR A 212 -2.60 17.54 -9.91
N THR A 213 -2.87 18.45 -10.86
CA THR A 213 -2.39 18.30 -12.25
C THR A 213 -0.87 18.31 -12.30
N ARG A 214 -0.21 19.19 -11.56
CA ARG A 214 1.26 19.23 -11.48
C ARG A 214 1.84 17.95 -10.87
N ALA A 215 1.26 17.47 -9.77
CA ALA A 215 1.68 16.21 -9.13
C ALA A 215 1.57 15.05 -10.12
N ARG A 216 0.42 14.95 -10.80
CA ARG A 216 0.12 13.87 -11.74
C ARG A 216 1.01 13.90 -12.98
N SER A 217 1.14 15.04 -13.65
CA SER A 217 2.00 15.16 -14.83
C SER A 217 3.47 14.92 -14.50
N GLY A 218 3.92 15.38 -13.32
CA GLY A 218 5.28 15.14 -12.85
C GLY A 218 5.57 13.67 -12.60
N ILE A 219 4.65 12.95 -11.94
CA ILE A 219 4.85 11.52 -11.64
C ILE A 219 4.70 10.64 -12.89
N GLU A 220 3.81 10.99 -13.83
CA GLU A 220 3.68 10.29 -15.12
C GLU A 220 4.92 10.48 -16.01
N ALA A 221 5.58 11.63 -15.94
CA ALA A 221 6.82 11.86 -16.67
C ALA A 221 7.96 10.94 -16.19
N LEU A 222 7.91 10.49 -14.93
CA LEU A 222 8.88 9.59 -14.33
C LEU A 222 8.70 8.13 -14.76
N ASP A 223 7.58 7.73 -15.37
CA ASP A 223 7.32 6.33 -15.76
C ASP A 223 8.42 5.75 -16.68
N ARG A 224 9.19 6.59 -17.38
CA ARG A 224 10.33 6.17 -18.22
C ARG A 224 11.63 5.94 -17.44
N ASP A 225 11.75 6.54 -16.27
CA ASP A 225 13.00 6.73 -15.52
C ASP A 225 12.95 6.17 -14.10
N ILE A 226 11.91 5.39 -13.73
CA ILE A 226 11.87 4.67 -12.44
C ILE A 226 12.94 3.57 -12.46
N GLU A 227 14.19 3.97 -12.20
CA GLU A 227 15.26 3.08 -11.85
C GLU A 227 14.92 2.38 -10.53
N SER A 228 15.36 1.13 -10.34
CA SER A 228 15.07 0.27 -9.17
C SER A 228 15.60 0.79 -7.80
N SER A 229 15.86 2.09 -7.66
CA SER A 229 16.20 2.71 -6.38
C SER A 229 15.02 2.63 -5.41
N SER A 230 15.21 1.91 -4.30
CA SER A 230 14.16 1.66 -3.28
C SER A 230 13.53 2.93 -2.73
N ALA A 231 14.30 4.02 -2.60
CA ALA A 231 13.79 5.30 -2.09
C ALA A 231 12.85 5.96 -3.11
N ALA A 232 13.30 6.21 -4.33
CA ALA A 232 12.50 6.85 -5.38
C ALA A 232 11.19 6.10 -5.65
N CYS A 233 11.24 4.76 -5.65
CA CYS A 233 10.05 3.92 -5.78
C CYS A 233 9.08 4.07 -4.61
N LEU A 234 9.57 4.27 -3.38
CA LEU A 234 8.73 4.49 -2.21
C LEU A 234 7.96 5.81 -2.33
N GLN A 235 8.65 6.92 -2.62
CA GLN A 235 7.97 8.21 -2.76
C GLN A 235 7.01 8.22 -3.97
N ALA A 236 7.38 7.57 -5.07
CA ALA A 236 6.49 7.41 -6.21
C ALA A 236 5.24 6.62 -5.84
N ALA A 237 5.38 5.49 -5.11
CA ALA A 237 4.24 4.72 -4.63
C ALA A 237 3.35 5.54 -3.70
N GLN A 238 3.93 6.27 -2.74
CA GLN A 238 3.19 7.15 -1.82
C GLN A 238 2.44 8.24 -2.59
N ALA A 239 3.07 8.88 -3.59
CA ALA A 239 2.45 9.90 -4.42
C ALA A 239 1.26 9.34 -5.21
N TRP A 240 1.44 8.19 -5.86
CA TRP A 240 0.36 7.52 -6.59
C TRP A 240 -0.81 7.12 -5.67
N LEU A 241 -0.53 6.60 -4.47
CA LEU A 241 -1.58 6.28 -3.49
C LEU A 241 -2.36 7.53 -3.03
N LEU A 242 -1.68 8.66 -2.81
CA LEU A 242 -2.36 9.92 -2.47
C LEU A 242 -3.18 10.47 -3.65
N LEU A 243 -2.66 10.37 -4.88
CA LEU A 243 -3.42 10.73 -6.09
C LEU A 243 -4.67 9.86 -6.24
N THR A 244 -4.54 8.56 -6.00
CA THR A 244 -5.70 7.65 -5.97
C THR A 244 -6.73 8.10 -4.93
N HIS A 245 -6.30 8.45 -3.72
CA HIS A 245 -7.19 8.95 -2.67
C HIS A 245 -7.90 10.24 -3.06
N TYR A 246 -7.19 11.15 -3.74
CA TYR A 246 -7.75 12.38 -4.29
C TYR A 246 -8.81 12.08 -5.36
N GLU A 247 -8.50 11.19 -6.29
CA GLU A 247 -9.40 10.85 -7.39
C GLU A 247 -10.67 10.15 -6.92
N PHE A 248 -10.59 9.28 -5.91
CA PHE A 248 -11.78 8.67 -5.30
C PHE A 248 -12.71 9.71 -4.68
N ARG A 249 -12.13 10.72 -4.01
CA ARG A 249 -12.90 11.73 -3.31
C ARG A 249 -13.47 12.81 -4.23
N TYR A 250 -12.76 13.19 -5.29
CA TYR A 250 -13.06 14.41 -6.04
C TYR A 250 -13.18 14.23 -7.55
N MET A 251 -12.95 13.03 -8.10
CA MET A 251 -13.00 12.75 -9.53
C MET A 251 -13.97 11.61 -9.83
N SER A 252 -13.48 10.49 -10.37
CA SER A 252 -14.28 9.33 -10.75
C SER A 252 -13.66 8.04 -10.23
N TYR A 253 -14.53 7.08 -9.90
CA TYR A 253 -14.14 5.76 -9.41
C TYR A 253 -13.19 5.04 -10.37
N ARG A 254 -13.55 5.01 -11.66
CA ARG A 254 -12.77 4.33 -12.70
C ARG A 254 -11.35 4.88 -12.83
N ARG A 255 -11.18 6.21 -12.78
CA ARG A 255 -9.86 6.84 -12.86
C ARG A 255 -9.01 6.44 -11.66
N ALA A 256 -9.59 6.58 -10.47
CA ALA A 256 -8.93 6.24 -9.21
C ALA A 256 -8.52 4.76 -9.16
N TRP A 257 -9.35 3.85 -9.68
CA TRP A 257 -9.04 2.42 -9.79
C TRP A 257 -7.83 2.15 -10.70
N LEU A 258 -7.77 2.80 -11.87
CA LEU A 258 -6.61 2.68 -12.78
C LEU A 258 -5.33 3.24 -12.14
N THR A 259 -5.43 4.39 -11.47
CA THR A 259 -4.32 4.99 -10.72
C THR A 259 -3.85 4.08 -9.58
N ALA A 260 -4.79 3.43 -8.86
CA ALA A 260 -4.48 2.45 -7.82
C ALA A 260 -3.67 1.27 -8.39
N GLY A 261 -4.10 0.74 -9.54
CA GLY A 261 -3.40 -0.33 -10.24
C GLY A 261 -1.94 0.01 -10.54
N ARG A 262 -1.65 1.25 -10.96
CA ARG A 262 -0.26 1.72 -11.14
C ARG A 262 0.52 1.71 -9.82
N ALA A 263 -0.07 2.25 -8.75
CA ALA A 263 0.54 2.25 -7.43
C ALA A 263 0.90 0.82 -6.98
N PHE A 264 -0.02 -0.14 -7.17
CA PHE A 264 0.21 -1.54 -6.80
C PHE A 264 1.38 -2.17 -7.57
N ARG A 265 1.52 -1.87 -8.86
CA ARG A 265 2.67 -2.35 -9.66
C ARG A 265 3.98 -1.74 -9.18
N ILE A 266 4.02 -0.45 -8.83
CA ILE A 266 5.23 0.19 -8.29
C ILE A 266 5.61 -0.44 -6.94
N ILE A 267 4.63 -0.72 -6.08
CA ILE A 267 4.85 -1.40 -4.79
C ILE A 267 5.42 -2.81 -4.96
N GLN A 268 4.93 -3.56 -5.96
CA GLN A 268 5.48 -4.86 -6.33
C GLN A 268 6.92 -4.75 -6.86
N LEU A 269 7.20 -3.79 -7.75
CA LEU A 269 8.54 -3.51 -8.28
C LEU A 269 9.52 -3.12 -7.17
N ALA A 270 9.06 -2.34 -6.19
CA ALA A 270 9.81 -1.95 -5.00
C ALA A 270 9.97 -3.08 -3.96
N LYS A 271 9.34 -4.24 -4.19
CA LYS A 271 9.33 -5.40 -3.28
C LYS A 271 8.90 -5.07 -1.85
N LEU A 272 7.96 -4.16 -1.69
CA LEU A 272 7.48 -3.78 -0.35
C LEU A 272 6.68 -4.91 0.35
N HIS A 273 6.31 -5.97 -0.36
CA HIS A 273 5.70 -7.17 0.21
C HIS A 273 6.72 -8.10 0.91
N GLU A 274 8.02 -7.86 0.74
CA GLU A 274 9.10 -8.65 1.35
C GLU A 274 10.00 -7.82 2.27
N ILE A 275 9.53 -6.68 2.79
CA ILE A 275 10.33 -5.76 3.62
C ILE A 275 11.03 -6.49 4.76
N ASP A 276 10.32 -7.41 5.41
CA ASP A 276 10.81 -8.10 6.61
C ASP A 276 11.42 -9.49 6.31
N ARG A 277 11.59 -9.87 5.03
CA ARG A 277 12.10 -11.20 4.65
C ARG A 277 13.55 -11.46 5.08
N LEU A 278 14.40 -10.45 4.95
CA LEU A 278 15.85 -10.54 5.20
C LEU A 278 16.33 -9.55 6.27
N ASN A 279 15.41 -8.76 6.85
CA ASN A 279 15.79 -7.73 7.81
C ASN A 279 16.31 -8.39 9.09
N ASP A 280 17.55 -8.05 9.47
CA ASP A 280 18.02 -8.29 10.82
C ASP A 280 17.24 -7.34 11.73
N VAL A 281 16.10 -7.81 12.22
CA VAL A 281 15.18 -7.08 13.09
C VAL A 281 15.97 -6.43 14.24
N SER A 282 17.06 -7.06 14.70
CA SER A 282 17.94 -6.51 15.73
C SER A 282 18.68 -5.23 15.32
N MET A 283 19.13 -5.10 14.06
CA MET A 283 19.85 -3.92 13.56
C MET A 283 18.92 -2.72 13.38
N ASN A 284 17.70 -2.94 12.90
CA ASN A 284 16.72 -1.87 12.75
C ASN A 284 16.26 -1.34 14.11
N MET A 285 16.07 -2.21 15.10
CA MET A 285 15.67 -1.79 16.45
C MET A 285 16.75 -0.93 17.16
N ALA A 286 18.02 -1.07 16.79
CA ALA A 286 19.11 -0.28 17.34
C ALA A 286 19.19 1.16 16.78
N HIS A 287 18.60 1.42 15.61
CA HIS A 287 18.67 2.70 14.91
C HIS A 287 17.27 3.28 14.63
N PRO A 288 16.80 4.24 15.44
CA PRO A 288 15.44 4.80 15.32
C PRO A 288 15.09 5.33 13.91
N GLU A 289 16.04 5.96 13.21
CA GLU A 289 15.83 6.46 11.84
C GLU A 289 15.63 5.34 10.82
N ALA A 290 16.42 4.27 10.92
CA ALA A 290 16.32 3.10 10.03
C ALA A 290 15.03 2.32 10.31
N TRP A 291 14.64 2.21 11.59
CA TRP A 291 13.37 1.64 11.99
C TRP A 291 12.18 2.44 11.43
N ALA A 292 12.20 3.77 11.58
CA ALA A 292 11.13 4.64 11.09
C ALA A 292 10.98 4.54 9.55
N GLU A 293 12.09 4.40 8.83
CA GLU A 293 12.05 4.15 7.38
C GLU A 293 11.40 2.80 7.03
N ALA A 294 11.77 1.74 7.75
CA ALA A 294 11.16 0.43 7.54
C ALA A 294 9.66 0.48 7.84
N GLU A 295 9.25 1.14 8.91
CA GLU A 295 7.84 1.30 9.29
C GLU A 295 7.06 2.14 8.27
N GLU A 296 7.65 3.19 7.72
CA GLU A 296 7.07 3.97 6.61
C GLU A 296 6.81 3.08 5.38
N LYS A 297 7.77 2.21 5.02
CA LYS A 297 7.59 1.22 3.94
C LYS A 297 6.44 0.24 4.24
N ARG A 298 6.36 -0.28 5.47
CA ARG A 298 5.26 -1.18 5.89
C ARG A 298 3.91 -0.49 5.77
N ARG A 299 3.81 0.75 6.25
CA ARG A 299 2.57 1.53 6.22
C ARG A 299 2.13 1.88 4.80
N THR A 300 3.07 2.20 3.91
CA THR A 300 2.78 2.37 2.48
C THR A 300 2.25 1.08 1.86
N TYR A 301 2.87 -0.07 2.15
CA TYR A 301 2.38 -1.37 1.68
C TYR A 301 0.96 -1.65 2.18
N TRP A 302 0.72 -1.51 3.49
CA TRP A 302 -0.56 -1.81 4.10
C TRP A 302 -1.69 -0.88 3.67
N LEU A 303 -1.39 0.39 3.37
CA LEU A 303 -2.38 1.30 2.80
C LEU A 303 -2.83 0.80 1.42
N ALA A 304 -1.88 0.42 0.57
CA ALA A 304 -2.18 -0.15 -0.75
C ALA A 304 -2.93 -1.48 -0.66
N TYR A 305 -2.53 -2.35 0.26
CA TYR A 305 -3.20 -3.62 0.56
C TYR A 305 -4.68 -3.44 0.95
N CYS A 306 -4.96 -2.46 1.82
CA CYS A 306 -6.33 -2.12 2.20
C CYS A 306 -7.10 -1.58 1.00
N LEU A 307 -6.48 -0.67 0.24
CA LEU A 307 -7.10 -0.04 -0.93
C LEU A 307 -7.49 -1.07 -1.97
N ASP A 308 -6.60 -2.02 -2.31
CA ASP A 308 -6.88 -3.10 -3.26
C ASP A 308 -8.12 -3.91 -2.84
N ARG A 309 -8.30 -4.18 -1.55
CA ARG A 309 -9.50 -4.86 -1.05
C ARG A 309 -10.73 -3.98 -1.13
N PHE A 310 -10.70 -2.76 -0.60
CA PHE A 310 -11.86 -1.87 -0.63
C PHE A 310 -12.38 -1.59 -2.05
N LEU A 311 -11.49 -1.55 -3.04
CA LEU A 311 -11.86 -1.33 -4.44
C LEU A 311 -12.46 -2.56 -5.12
N ASN A 312 -12.08 -3.76 -4.69
CA ASN A 312 -12.47 -4.97 -5.40
C ASN A 312 -13.50 -5.81 -4.61
N ILE A 313 -13.82 -5.43 -3.38
CA ILE A 313 -14.72 -6.20 -2.52
C ILE A 313 -16.19 -6.13 -2.97
N SER A 314 -16.64 -4.99 -3.52
CA SER A 314 -18.01 -4.79 -4.01
C SER A 314 -18.30 -5.47 -5.36
N ASP A 315 -17.36 -5.37 -6.30
CA ASP A 315 -17.51 -5.91 -7.66
C ASP A 315 -16.98 -7.33 -7.82
N GLU A 316 -16.43 -7.88 -6.73
CA GLU A 316 -15.84 -9.20 -6.71
C GLU A 316 -14.67 -9.40 -7.70
N TRP A 317 -13.86 -8.36 -7.96
CA TRP A 317 -12.74 -8.44 -8.92
C TRP A 317 -11.51 -9.17 -8.34
N PRO A 318 -10.58 -9.69 -9.15
CA PRO A 318 -9.32 -10.24 -8.65
C PRO A 318 -8.45 -9.17 -7.97
N LEU A 319 -7.76 -9.53 -6.89
CA LEU A 319 -6.80 -8.65 -6.23
C LEU A 319 -5.50 -8.53 -7.00
N SER A 320 -4.83 -7.39 -6.85
CA SER A 320 -3.46 -7.19 -7.33
C SER A 320 -2.43 -7.64 -6.29
N LEU A 321 -2.70 -7.41 -5.01
CA LEU A 321 -1.81 -7.66 -3.87
C LEU A 321 -2.28 -8.91 -3.09
N HIS A 322 -1.64 -10.02 -3.41
CA HIS A 322 -1.91 -11.38 -2.92
C HIS A 322 -1.31 -11.64 -1.52
N GLU A 323 -1.85 -12.61 -0.78
CA GLU A 323 -1.50 -12.90 0.62
C GLU A 323 -0.38 -13.95 0.76
N GLU A 324 -0.19 -14.81 -0.23
CA GLU A 324 0.56 -16.07 -0.15
C GLU A 324 2.09 -15.91 0.01
N ALA A 325 2.62 -14.69 -0.06
CA ALA A 325 4.05 -14.39 0.08
C ALA A 325 4.33 -13.14 0.94
N LEU A 326 3.43 -12.81 1.87
CA LEU A 326 3.57 -11.64 2.74
C LEU A 326 4.69 -11.84 3.78
N CYS A 327 5.78 -11.08 3.65
CA CYS A 327 6.79 -10.92 4.70
C CYS A 327 6.80 -9.46 5.18
N VAL A 328 5.68 -9.03 5.75
CA VAL A 328 5.48 -7.67 6.28
C VAL A 328 4.75 -7.75 7.62
N TYR A 329 5.33 -7.19 8.68
CA TYR A 329 4.65 -7.10 9.98
C TYR A 329 3.53 -6.07 9.95
N LEU A 330 2.50 -6.26 10.80
CA LEU A 330 1.43 -5.28 10.97
C LEU A 330 1.99 -3.91 11.45
N PRO A 331 1.33 -2.79 11.11
CA PRO A 331 1.83 -1.48 11.50
C PRO A 331 1.66 -1.23 13.00
N VAL A 332 2.61 -0.50 13.59
CA VAL A 332 2.55 -0.12 15.01
C VAL A 332 1.55 1.01 15.25
N SER A 333 1.37 1.40 16.52
CA SER A 333 0.54 2.55 16.86
C SER A 333 1.05 3.84 16.20
N GLU A 334 0.13 4.77 15.89
CA GLU A 334 0.50 6.05 15.30
C GLU A 334 1.46 6.84 16.20
N SER A 335 1.27 6.75 17.52
CA SER A 335 2.15 7.38 18.48
C SER A 335 3.57 6.80 18.41
N ASP A 336 3.72 5.48 18.40
CA ASP A 336 5.04 4.86 18.36
C ASP A 336 5.76 5.14 17.04
N PHE A 337 5.02 5.15 15.92
CA PHE A 337 5.55 5.53 14.62
C PHE A 337 6.11 6.96 14.61
N GLN A 338 5.31 7.96 14.99
CA GLN A 338 5.72 9.37 14.94
C GLN A 338 6.83 9.73 15.94
N HIS A 339 6.94 8.97 17.04
CA HIS A 339 8.02 9.13 18.02
C HIS A 339 9.24 8.26 17.74
N SER A 340 9.28 7.55 16.60
CA SER A 340 10.37 6.61 16.26
C SER A 340 10.66 5.60 17.37
N ARG A 341 9.61 5.05 18.01
CA ARG A 341 9.71 4.05 19.10
C ARG A 341 9.64 2.64 18.52
N PRO A 342 10.75 1.88 18.52
CA PRO A 342 10.79 0.59 17.86
C PRO A 342 9.92 -0.45 18.58
N VAL A 343 8.90 -0.95 17.88
CA VAL A 343 8.02 -2.05 18.31
C VAL A 343 7.89 -3.05 17.17
N ILE A 344 7.88 -4.34 17.51
CA ILE A 344 7.62 -5.43 16.57
C ILE A 344 6.17 -5.86 16.77
N MET A 345 5.39 -5.81 15.70
CA MET A 345 4.03 -6.35 15.67
C MET A 345 4.05 -7.76 15.10
N ASP A 346 2.96 -8.50 15.32
CA ASP A 346 2.79 -9.83 14.74
C ASP A 346 2.52 -9.77 13.22
N SER A 347 2.66 -10.92 12.57
CA SER A 347 2.26 -11.05 11.17
C SER A 347 0.73 -11.04 11.05
N LEU A 348 0.22 -10.74 9.84
CA LEU A 348 -1.21 -10.81 9.57
C LEU A 348 -1.79 -12.21 9.82
N TYR A 349 -1.04 -13.26 9.49
CA TYR A 349 -1.47 -14.64 9.65
C TYR A 349 -1.65 -14.98 11.14
N ASP A 350 -0.63 -14.69 11.95
CA ASP A 350 -0.65 -14.97 13.40
C ASP A 350 -1.79 -14.20 14.10
N GLU A 351 -2.04 -12.97 13.67
CA GLU A 351 -3.13 -12.14 14.22
C GLU A 351 -4.52 -12.68 13.86
N ILE A 352 -4.70 -13.20 12.64
CA ILE A 352 -5.97 -13.82 12.23
C ILE A 352 -6.19 -15.12 13.02
N GLU A 353 -5.16 -15.92 13.23
CA GLU A 353 -5.26 -17.15 14.02
C GLU A 353 -5.62 -16.89 15.50
N THR A 354 -5.04 -15.84 16.08
CA THR A 354 -5.25 -15.43 17.48
C THR A 354 -6.35 -14.36 17.65
N SER A 355 -7.19 -14.17 16.63
CA SER A 355 -8.23 -13.13 16.58
C SER A 355 -9.02 -13.04 17.90
N GLY A 356 -9.22 -11.81 18.38
CA GLY A 356 -10.02 -11.54 19.58
C GLY A 356 -9.25 -11.55 20.91
N GLN A 357 -7.93 -11.81 20.91
CA GLN A 357 -7.14 -11.86 22.15
C GLN A 357 -6.61 -10.50 22.62
N LYS A 358 -6.34 -9.57 21.68
CA LYS A 358 -5.77 -8.27 21.99
C LYS A 358 -6.35 -7.16 21.11
N MET A 359 -6.47 -5.98 21.68
CA MET A 359 -6.81 -4.78 20.92
C MET A 359 -5.62 -4.36 20.07
N LEU A 360 -5.85 -4.12 18.78
CA LEU A 360 -4.83 -3.63 17.87
C LEU A 360 -4.85 -2.10 17.76
N PRO A 361 -3.73 -1.50 17.31
CA PRO A 361 -3.77 -0.14 16.77
C PRO A 361 -4.81 -0.02 15.65
N PRO A 362 -5.54 1.10 15.54
CA PRO A 362 -6.63 1.23 14.58
C PRO A 362 -6.22 0.97 13.12
N PHE A 363 -5.01 1.34 12.70
CA PHE A 363 -4.58 1.02 11.34
C PHE A 363 -4.37 -0.49 11.12
N ALA A 364 -3.82 -1.21 12.10
CA ALA A 364 -3.70 -2.66 12.08
C ALA A 364 -5.07 -3.36 12.13
N GLU A 365 -5.99 -2.84 12.95
CA GLU A 365 -7.37 -3.33 13.03
C GLU A 365 -8.08 -3.25 11.68
N LYS A 366 -7.93 -2.13 10.95
CA LYS A 366 -8.49 -1.96 9.61
C LYS A 366 -8.02 -3.07 8.66
N ILE A 367 -6.72 -3.41 8.70
CA ILE A 367 -6.11 -4.43 7.84
C ILE A 367 -6.69 -5.81 8.15
N VAL A 368 -6.81 -6.17 9.43
CA VAL A 368 -7.38 -7.47 9.84
C VAL A 368 -8.84 -7.56 9.43
N LEU A 369 -9.66 -6.56 9.76
CA LEU A 369 -11.09 -6.56 9.43
C LEU A 369 -11.34 -6.66 7.92
N ILE A 370 -10.65 -5.87 7.10
CA ILE A 370 -10.85 -5.92 5.64
C ILE A 370 -10.35 -7.24 5.04
N THR A 371 -9.35 -7.88 5.65
CA THR A 371 -8.88 -9.20 5.24
C THR A 371 -9.93 -10.27 5.55
N LEU A 372 -10.53 -10.25 6.74
CA LEU A 372 -11.61 -11.17 7.10
C LEU A 372 -12.83 -11.01 6.17
N CYS A 373 -13.23 -9.77 5.86
CA CYS A 373 -14.28 -9.50 4.88
C CYS A 373 -13.91 -10.06 3.50
N TRP A 374 -12.65 -9.90 3.08
CA TRP A 374 -12.19 -10.45 1.81
C TRP A 374 -12.22 -11.98 1.77
N HIS A 375 -11.81 -12.65 2.85
CA HIS A 375 -11.89 -14.12 2.95
C HIS A 375 -13.33 -14.62 2.81
N SER A 376 -14.31 -13.88 3.34
CA SER A 376 -15.74 -14.17 3.14
C SER A 376 -16.17 -14.04 1.67
N VAL A 377 -15.70 -13.01 0.97
CA VAL A 377 -15.98 -12.83 -0.48
C VAL A 377 -15.30 -13.93 -1.31
N ALA A 378 -14.04 -14.25 -1.02
CA ALA A 378 -13.32 -15.33 -1.70
C ALA A 378 -14.01 -16.69 -1.50
N PHE A 379 -14.53 -16.93 -0.30
CA PHE A 379 -15.37 -18.07 0.02
C PHE A 379 -16.66 -18.11 -0.81
N GLN A 380 -17.40 -16.99 -0.87
CA GLN A 380 -18.63 -16.88 -1.65
C GLN A 380 -18.40 -17.19 -3.15
N ARG A 381 -17.29 -16.71 -3.72
CA ARG A 381 -16.91 -17.03 -5.10
C ARG A 381 -16.60 -18.51 -5.30
N ALA A 382 -15.87 -19.12 -4.37
CA ALA A 382 -15.54 -20.55 -4.45
C ALA A 382 -16.80 -21.43 -4.39
N ALA A 383 -17.76 -21.06 -3.52
CA ALA A 383 -19.05 -21.72 -3.39
C ALA A 383 -19.90 -21.59 -4.68
N ARG A 384 -20.00 -20.38 -5.27
CA ARG A 384 -20.72 -20.15 -6.54
C ARG A 384 -20.07 -20.86 -7.73
N GLY A 385 -18.75 -20.95 -7.74
CA GLY A 385 -17.98 -21.58 -8.82
C GLY A 385 -18.01 -23.12 -8.85
N GLY A 386 -18.84 -23.76 -8.00
CA GLY A 386 -19.01 -25.21 -7.97
C GLY A 386 -17.79 -26.00 -7.49
N LYS A 387 -16.75 -25.34 -6.95
CA LYS A 387 -15.55 -25.99 -6.42
C LYS A 387 -15.77 -26.62 -5.05
N THR A 388 -16.80 -26.18 -4.33
CA THR A 388 -17.21 -26.69 -3.01
C THR A 388 -18.73 -26.70 -2.97
N SER A 389 -19.36 -27.84 -2.67
CA SER A 389 -20.80 -27.86 -2.39
C SER A 389 -21.05 -27.09 -1.08
N PRO A 390 -22.03 -26.18 -1.00
CA PRO A 390 -22.38 -25.49 0.25
C PRO A 390 -22.82 -26.45 1.37
N SER A 391 -23.19 -27.70 1.03
CA SER A 391 -23.49 -28.79 1.97
C SER A 391 -22.24 -29.54 2.48
N ASP A 392 -21.04 -29.17 2.04
CA ASP A 392 -19.81 -29.74 2.59
C ASP A 392 -19.59 -29.13 3.99
N GLY A 393 -19.86 -29.92 5.03
CA GLY A 393 -19.86 -29.45 6.42
C GLY A 393 -18.53 -28.83 6.87
N ASP A 394 -17.42 -29.09 6.19
CA ASP A 394 -16.14 -28.42 6.45
C ASP A 394 -16.09 -26.98 5.91
N THR A 395 -16.76 -26.74 4.77
CA THR A 395 -16.82 -25.44 4.10
C THR A 395 -17.64 -24.43 4.94
N TRP A 396 -18.82 -24.81 5.42
CA TRP A 396 -19.63 -23.97 6.31
C TRP A 396 -18.97 -23.65 7.65
N LYS A 397 -18.27 -24.64 8.24
CA LYS A 397 -17.50 -24.45 9.48
C LYS A 397 -16.44 -23.37 9.34
N ARG A 398 -15.76 -23.30 8.17
CA ARG A 398 -14.78 -22.24 7.89
C ARG A 398 -15.42 -20.86 7.86
N HIS A 399 -16.55 -20.69 7.17
CA HIS A 399 -17.27 -19.41 7.14
C HIS A 399 -17.78 -19.00 8.53
N THR A 400 -18.33 -19.94 9.29
CA THR A 400 -18.77 -19.71 10.68
C THR A 400 -17.60 -19.27 11.56
N ARG A 401 -16.42 -19.88 11.41
CA ARG A 401 -15.20 -19.47 12.13
C ARG A 401 -14.80 -18.03 11.79
N LEU A 402 -14.82 -17.65 10.52
CA LEU A 402 -14.53 -16.28 10.10
C LEU A 402 -15.55 -15.27 10.69
N TYR A 403 -16.83 -15.63 10.71
CA TYR A 403 -17.86 -14.79 11.34
C TYR A 403 -17.62 -14.61 12.85
N GLN A 404 -17.30 -15.69 13.56
CA GLN A 404 -16.93 -15.63 14.98
C GLN A 404 -15.71 -14.75 15.23
N MET A 405 -14.70 -14.82 14.36
CA MET A 405 -13.53 -13.94 14.43
C MET A 405 -13.93 -12.47 14.31
N VAL A 406 -14.79 -12.11 13.35
CA VAL A 406 -15.29 -10.74 13.19
C VAL A 406 -16.09 -10.29 14.41
N GLN A 407 -16.94 -11.14 14.99
CA GLN A 407 -17.68 -10.82 16.20
C GLN A 407 -16.74 -10.58 17.39
N GLN A 408 -15.70 -11.39 17.57
CA GLN A 408 -14.68 -11.18 18.60
C GLN A 408 -13.93 -9.87 18.40
N ARG A 409 -13.54 -9.53 17.16
CA ARG A 409 -12.94 -8.22 16.86
C ARG A 409 -13.91 -7.08 17.16
N LEU A 410 -15.18 -7.19 16.77
CA LEU A 410 -16.22 -6.20 17.05
C LEU A 410 -16.32 -5.91 18.56
N MET A 411 -16.32 -6.94 19.41
CA MET A 411 -16.35 -6.76 20.86
C MET A 411 -15.16 -5.95 21.40
N LEU A 412 -13.98 -6.04 20.78
CA LEU A 412 -12.79 -5.29 21.19
C LEU A 412 -12.80 -3.83 20.74
N VAL A 413 -13.40 -3.53 19.58
CA VAL A 413 -13.36 -2.20 18.96
C VAL A 413 -14.64 -1.39 19.22
N SER A 414 -15.69 -2.03 19.71
CA SER A 414 -16.99 -1.40 19.95
C SER A 414 -16.87 -0.31 21.01
N LEU A 415 -17.23 0.90 20.62
CA LEU A 415 -17.32 2.06 21.50
C LEU A 415 -18.66 2.75 21.27
N PRO A 416 -19.31 3.27 22.33
CA PRO A 416 -20.57 3.98 22.16
C PRO A 416 -20.37 5.25 21.33
N PRO A 417 -21.36 5.70 20.53
CA PRO A 417 -21.21 6.85 19.62
C PRO A 417 -20.83 8.19 20.27
N SER A 418 -20.92 8.30 21.60
CA SER A 418 -20.58 9.51 22.36
C SER A 418 -19.14 9.50 22.91
N SER A 419 -18.36 8.45 22.62
CA SER A 419 -17.02 8.28 23.18
C SER A 419 -16.02 9.28 22.58
N PRO A 420 -15.17 9.94 23.39
CA PRO A 420 -14.20 10.92 22.90
C PRO A 420 -13.14 10.31 21.98
N GLU A 421 -12.84 9.02 22.12
CA GLU A 421 -11.89 8.29 21.28
C GLU A 421 -12.33 8.23 19.81
N LEU A 422 -13.64 8.41 19.55
CA LEU A 422 -14.20 8.45 18.19
C LEU A 422 -13.98 9.80 17.49
N HIS A 423 -13.30 10.76 18.14
CA HIS A 423 -12.74 11.93 17.44
C HIS A 423 -11.54 11.56 16.57
N ASP A 424 -10.86 10.44 16.86
CA ASP A 424 -9.85 9.88 15.96
C ASP A 424 -10.54 9.24 14.73
N PRO A 425 -10.27 9.73 13.51
CA PRO A 425 -10.99 9.26 12.33
C PRO A 425 -10.77 7.79 12.00
N MET A 426 -9.59 7.23 12.28
CA MET A 426 -9.31 5.82 12.01
C MET A 426 -10.02 4.94 13.04
N ARG A 427 -10.04 5.31 14.32
CA ARG A 427 -10.83 4.63 15.37
C ARG A 427 -12.30 4.58 15.03
N LEU A 428 -12.89 5.72 14.64
CA LEU A 428 -14.27 5.79 14.20
C LEU A 428 -14.52 4.88 13.00
N PHE A 429 -13.64 4.94 11.99
CA PHE A 429 -13.75 4.10 10.80
C PHE A 429 -13.64 2.60 11.13
N THR A 430 -12.72 2.18 12.01
CA THR A 430 -12.58 0.77 12.40
C THR A 430 -13.78 0.23 13.16
N ASN A 431 -14.40 1.04 14.02
CA ASN A 431 -15.62 0.67 14.73
C ASN A 431 -16.78 0.50 13.73
N MET A 432 -16.94 1.45 12.80
CA MET A 432 -17.91 1.32 11.71
C MET A 432 -17.63 0.09 10.83
N LEU A 433 -16.36 -0.18 10.51
CA LEU A 433 -15.95 -1.30 9.66
C LEU A 433 -16.25 -2.65 10.32
N ALA A 434 -16.05 -2.79 11.64
CA ALA A 434 -16.37 -4.02 12.34
C ALA A 434 -17.88 -4.30 12.36
N ASN A 435 -18.70 -3.28 12.61
CA ASN A 435 -20.15 -3.40 12.50
C ASN A 435 -20.59 -3.73 11.07
N ALA A 436 -19.98 -3.09 10.07
CA ALA A 436 -20.25 -3.35 8.66
C ALA A 436 -19.82 -4.76 8.24
N ALA A 437 -18.73 -5.30 8.79
CA ALA A 437 -18.28 -6.66 8.56
C ALA A 437 -19.32 -7.68 9.04
N VAL A 438 -19.94 -7.47 10.22
CA VAL A 438 -21.04 -8.35 10.67
C VAL A 438 -22.20 -8.38 9.68
N ILE A 439 -22.63 -7.22 9.17
CA ILE A 439 -23.67 -7.12 8.15
C ILE A 439 -23.25 -7.84 6.86
N TRP A 440 -21.99 -7.68 6.46
CA TRP A 440 -21.43 -8.34 5.29
C TRP A 440 -21.55 -9.86 5.39
N PHE A 441 -21.05 -10.42 6.48
CA PHE A 441 -21.06 -11.87 6.69
C PHE A 441 -22.48 -12.43 6.71
N TYR A 442 -23.43 -11.73 7.34
CA TYR A 442 -24.84 -12.11 7.30
C TYR A 442 -25.38 -12.16 5.86
N ASN A 443 -25.15 -11.10 5.06
CA ASN A 443 -25.60 -11.07 3.67
C ASN A 443 -24.95 -12.19 2.83
N THR A 444 -23.71 -12.58 3.14
CA THR A 444 -23.06 -13.73 2.50
C THR A 444 -23.74 -15.05 2.88
N MET A 445 -24.15 -15.23 4.14
CA MET A 445 -24.90 -16.41 4.59
C MET A 445 -26.27 -16.51 3.91
N GLU A 446 -26.99 -15.39 3.85
CA GLU A 446 -28.30 -15.29 3.20
C GLU A 446 -28.21 -15.61 1.70
N ALA A 447 -27.21 -15.04 1.01
CA ALA A 447 -26.98 -15.30 -0.41
C ALA A 447 -26.62 -16.77 -0.74
N LEU A 448 -26.16 -17.53 0.25
CA LEU A 448 -25.86 -18.97 0.11
C LEU A 448 -27.03 -19.87 0.53
N GLN A 449 -28.19 -19.30 0.88
CA GLN A 449 -29.40 -20.01 1.29
C GLN A 449 -29.16 -21.02 2.42
N VAL A 450 -28.27 -20.68 3.36
CA VAL A 450 -28.08 -21.50 4.56
C VAL A 450 -29.35 -21.40 5.41
N GLU A 451 -29.76 -22.49 6.06
CA GLU A 451 -30.82 -22.44 7.07
C GLU A 451 -30.34 -21.54 8.23
N ILE A 452 -30.87 -20.33 8.28
CA ILE A 452 -30.55 -19.31 9.27
C ILE A 452 -31.73 -19.26 10.24
N ASP A 453 -31.47 -19.49 11.53
CA ASP A 453 -32.48 -19.25 12.56
C ASP A 453 -32.92 -17.78 12.54
N ASP A 454 -34.22 -17.52 12.69
CA ASP A 454 -34.79 -16.16 12.65
C ASP A 454 -34.14 -15.20 13.67
N GLU A 455 -33.51 -15.69 14.73
CA GLU A 455 -32.80 -14.88 15.73
C GLU A 455 -31.42 -14.36 15.25
N ILE A 456 -30.81 -14.98 14.23
CA ILE A 456 -29.46 -14.62 13.77
C ILE A 456 -29.43 -13.21 13.15
N ILE A 457 -30.55 -12.72 12.62
CA ILE A 457 -30.68 -11.36 12.05
C ILE A 457 -30.53 -10.24 13.10
N LEU A 458 -30.71 -10.54 14.39
CA LEU A 458 -30.65 -9.52 15.45
C LEU A 458 -29.27 -8.87 15.55
N VAL A 459 -28.19 -9.66 15.42
CA VAL A 459 -26.82 -9.13 15.51
C VAL A 459 -26.49 -8.14 14.38
N PRO A 460 -26.69 -8.45 13.08
CA PRO A 460 -26.47 -7.48 12.00
C PRO A 460 -27.45 -6.30 12.06
N LEU A 461 -28.66 -6.47 12.59
CA LEU A 461 -29.58 -5.36 12.84
C LEU A 461 -29.02 -4.37 13.87
N TYR A 462 -28.54 -4.86 15.02
CA TYR A 462 -27.90 -4.01 16.02
C TYR A 462 -26.65 -3.32 15.44
N SER A 463 -25.84 -4.04 14.65
CA SER A 463 -24.69 -3.45 13.96
C SER A 463 -25.09 -2.33 13.00
N ALA A 464 -26.21 -2.47 12.27
CA ALA A 464 -26.74 -1.42 11.41
C ALA A 464 -27.17 -0.19 12.23
N TYR A 465 -27.81 -0.39 13.37
CA TYR A 465 -28.19 0.70 14.27
C TYR A 465 -26.97 1.40 14.89
N GLU A 466 -25.92 0.66 15.25
CA GLU A 466 -24.68 1.24 15.74
C GLU A 466 -24.02 2.11 14.66
N ILE A 467 -24.00 1.68 13.38
CA ILE A 467 -23.50 2.49 12.27
C ILE A 467 -24.27 3.82 12.15
N VAL A 468 -25.60 3.82 12.34
CA VAL A 468 -26.41 5.06 12.38
C VAL A 468 -25.93 5.99 13.50
N GLY A 469 -25.62 5.43 14.68
CA GLY A 469 -25.03 6.17 15.78
C GLY A 469 -23.66 6.77 15.43
N LEU A 470 -22.77 5.94 14.90
CA LEU A 470 -21.40 6.28 14.51
C LEU A 470 -21.34 7.26 13.32
N ALA A 471 -22.41 7.37 12.53
CA ALA A 471 -22.53 8.39 11.49
C ALA A 471 -22.67 9.82 12.05
N LYS A 472 -23.10 9.98 13.31
CA LYS A 472 -23.30 11.31 13.93
C LYS A 472 -21.98 12.08 14.09
N PRO A 473 -20.88 11.49 14.63
CA PRO A 473 -19.57 12.13 14.61
C PRO A 473 -19.09 12.57 13.21
N LEU A 474 -19.35 11.78 12.16
CA LEU A 474 -18.97 12.11 10.78
C LEU A 474 -19.66 13.36 10.25
N THR A 475 -20.92 13.56 10.63
CA THR A 475 -21.75 14.69 10.17
C THR A 475 -21.56 15.96 11.00
N ARG A 476 -21.15 15.82 12.26
CA ARG A 476 -20.89 16.94 13.18
C ARG A 476 -19.46 17.46 13.11
N SER A 477 -18.51 16.57 12.80
CA SER A 477 -17.10 16.94 12.62
C SER A 477 -16.87 17.47 11.20
N SER A 478 -15.72 18.09 10.98
CA SER A 478 -15.25 18.43 9.63
C SER A 478 -15.16 17.14 8.78
N PHE A 479 -16.15 16.93 7.89
CA PHE A 479 -16.25 15.76 7.00
C PHE A 479 -14.97 15.47 6.20
N PHE A 480 -14.10 16.48 6.06
CA PHE A 480 -12.76 16.35 5.48
C PHE A 480 -11.90 15.25 6.14
N LYS A 481 -12.09 14.97 7.44
CA LYS A 481 -11.35 13.94 8.17
C LYS A 481 -11.92 12.53 8.00
N ALA A 482 -13.13 12.39 7.44
CA ALA A 482 -13.77 11.08 7.29
C ALA A 482 -12.99 10.17 6.32
N HIS A 483 -12.80 8.90 6.64
CA HIS A 483 -12.13 7.95 5.75
C HIS A 483 -12.87 7.86 4.40
N ALA A 484 -12.15 7.73 3.28
CA ALA A 484 -12.73 7.77 1.93
C ALA A 484 -13.81 6.68 1.69
N PHE A 485 -13.70 5.54 2.37
CA PHE A 485 -14.67 4.45 2.27
C PHE A 485 -15.80 4.49 3.31
N SER A 486 -15.88 5.54 4.15
CA SER A 486 -17.01 5.68 5.11
C SER A 486 -18.38 5.66 4.44
N PRO A 487 -18.59 6.30 3.26
CA PRO A 487 -19.87 6.21 2.55
C PRO A 487 -20.29 4.79 2.18
N MET A 488 -19.33 3.91 1.85
CA MET A 488 -19.61 2.51 1.54
C MET A 488 -20.19 1.77 2.75
N LEU A 489 -19.68 2.04 3.96
CA LEU A 489 -20.17 1.41 5.19
C LEU A 489 -21.58 1.91 5.56
N LEU A 490 -21.85 3.21 5.36
CA LEU A 490 -23.18 3.79 5.53
C LEU A 490 -24.18 3.21 4.53
N TYR A 491 -23.77 3.06 3.27
CA TYR A 491 -24.58 2.44 2.23
C TYR A 491 -24.91 0.98 2.56
N LEU A 492 -23.94 0.17 2.99
CA LEU A 492 -24.18 -1.22 3.36
C LEU A 492 -25.24 -1.33 4.46
N SER A 493 -25.13 -0.49 5.49
CA SER A 493 -26.13 -0.42 6.57
C SER A 493 -27.50 0.03 6.06
N ALA A 494 -27.56 1.04 5.20
CA ALA A 494 -28.82 1.55 4.65
C ALA A 494 -29.50 0.51 3.74
N LYS A 495 -28.72 -0.17 2.90
CA LYS A 495 -29.19 -1.26 2.04
C LYS A 495 -29.75 -2.40 2.87
N PHE A 496 -29.05 -2.81 3.94
CA PHE A 496 -29.50 -3.86 4.85
C PHE A 496 -30.86 -3.50 5.48
N LEU A 497 -31.00 -2.30 6.06
CA LEU A 497 -32.26 -1.85 6.67
C LEU A 497 -33.40 -1.74 5.65
N LYS A 498 -33.13 -1.32 4.41
CA LYS A 498 -34.12 -1.28 3.32
C LYS A 498 -34.59 -2.68 2.92
N ALA A 499 -33.66 -3.62 2.75
CA ALA A 499 -33.97 -4.98 2.30
C ALA A 499 -34.79 -5.79 3.31
N HIS A 500 -34.58 -5.54 4.61
CA HIS A 500 -35.23 -6.32 5.68
C HIS A 500 -36.39 -5.57 6.36
N ALA A 501 -36.87 -4.46 5.79
CA ALA A 501 -37.88 -3.60 6.40
C ALA A 501 -39.18 -4.34 6.77
N ASP A 502 -39.61 -5.27 5.90
CA ASP A 502 -40.84 -6.05 6.10
C ASP A 502 -40.68 -7.08 7.23
N GLN A 503 -39.57 -7.82 7.24
CA GLN A 503 -39.24 -8.80 8.29
C GLN A 503 -39.06 -8.13 9.66
N LEU A 504 -38.55 -6.91 9.68
CA LEU A 504 -38.35 -6.12 10.90
C LEU A 504 -39.67 -5.57 11.45
N SER A 505 -40.64 -5.30 10.59
CA SER A 505 -41.96 -4.78 10.98
C SER A 505 -42.81 -5.82 11.72
N THR A 506 -42.57 -7.11 11.48
CA THR A 506 -43.20 -8.23 12.20
C THR A 506 -42.51 -8.57 13.52
N CYS A 507 -41.18 -8.43 13.62
CA CYS A 507 -40.43 -8.82 14.82
C CYS A 507 -40.45 -7.76 15.94
N LEU A 508 -40.51 -6.48 15.57
CA LEU A 508 -40.47 -5.36 16.51
C LEU A 508 -41.51 -4.35 16.02
N SER A 509 -42.34 -3.82 16.91
CA SER A 509 -43.34 -2.76 16.61
C SER A 509 -42.68 -1.40 16.28
N ALA A 510 -41.63 -1.39 15.46
CA ALA A 510 -40.59 -0.36 15.33
C ALA A 510 -40.40 0.14 13.88
N SER A 511 -41.40 -0.03 13.01
CA SER A 511 -41.35 0.42 11.60
C SER A 511 -40.97 1.91 11.47
N GLU A 512 -41.50 2.78 12.34
CA GLU A 512 -41.17 4.21 12.34
C GLU A 512 -39.71 4.51 12.74
N ASP A 513 -39.12 3.75 13.68
CA ASP A 513 -37.72 3.93 14.09
C ASP A 513 -36.76 3.47 12.99
N ASN A 514 -37.09 2.38 12.27
CA ASN A 514 -36.31 1.93 11.12
C ASN A 514 -36.28 2.98 10.00
N GLN A 515 -37.44 3.54 9.65
CA GLN A 515 -37.53 4.57 8.62
C GLN A 515 -36.73 5.82 9.02
N ARG A 516 -36.78 6.21 10.30
CA ARG A 516 -36.00 7.32 10.83
C ARG A 516 -34.49 7.07 10.72
N LYS A 517 -34.02 5.88 11.08
CA LYS A 517 -32.60 5.51 10.99
C LYS A 517 -32.11 5.48 9.54
N LEU A 518 -32.92 5.00 8.61
CA LEU A 518 -32.61 5.03 7.18
C LEU A 518 -32.45 6.47 6.68
N GLU A 519 -33.32 7.39 7.13
CA GLU A 519 -33.19 8.81 6.78
C GLU A 519 -31.95 9.47 7.42
N ASP A 520 -31.58 9.09 8.64
CA ASP A 520 -30.34 9.54 9.27
C ASP A 520 -29.10 9.11 8.47
N LEU A 521 -29.07 7.87 7.93
CA LEU A 521 -28.00 7.39 7.04
C LEU A 521 -27.97 8.16 5.72
N ARG A 522 -29.13 8.40 5.08
CA ARG A 522 -29.22 9.24 3.87
C ARG A 522 -28.69 10.64 4.14
N LYS A 523 -29.08 11.25 5.25
CA LYS A 523 -28.57 12.56 5.65
C LYS A 523 -27.06 12.55 5.84
N ALA A 524 -26.51 11.51 6.45
CA ALA A 524 -25.06 11.38 6.62
C ALA A 524 -24.33 11.29 5.28
N LEU A 525 -24.82 10.48 4.34
CA LEU A 525 -24.28 10.42 2.97
C LEU A 525 -24.37 11.78 2.25
N ARG A 526 -25.50 12.51 2.37
CA ARG A 526 -25.66 13.85 1.79
C ARG A 526 -24.70 14.89 2.36
N VAL A 527 -24.25 14.74 3.61
CA VAL A 527 -23.20 15.61 4.17
C VAL A 527 -21.84 15.23 3.60
N LEU A 528 -21.52 13.94 3.51
CA LEU A 528 -20.23 13.46 3.01
C LEU A 528 -20.00 13.76 1.53
N GLN A 529 -21.06 13.92 0.72
CA GLN A 529 -20.93 14.23 -0.71
C GLN A 529 -20.16 15.54 -0.98
N GLY A 530 -20.12 16.48 -0.02
CA GLY A 530 -19.38 17.73 -0.15
C GLY A 530 -17.86 17.57 -0.26
N GLY A 531 -17.31 16.40 0.09
CA GLY A 531 -15.88 16.11 -0.02
C GLY A 531 -15.55 14.68 -0.46
N ASN A 532 -16.55 13.92 -0.90
CA ASN A 532 -16.39 12.53 -1.30
C ASN A 532 -17.45 12.10 -2.31
N ASN A 533 -17.06 12.03 -3.58
CA ASN A 533 -17.92 11.65 -4.69
C ASN A 533 -18.55 10.25 -4.53
N LEU A 534 -17.92 9.32 -3.78
CA LEU A 534 -18.52 8.02 -3.50
C LEU A 534 -19.85 8.14 -2.76
N ALA A 535 -20.01 9.13 -1.89
CA ALA A 535 -21.26 9.33 -1.16
C ALA A 535 -22.43 9.67 -2.09
N MET A 536 -22.17 10.43 -3.15
CA MET A 536 -23.16 10.72 -4.19
C MET A 536 -23.56 9.44 -4.94
N SER A 537 -22.58 8.66 -5.40
CA SER A 537 -22.85 7.41 -6.13
C SER A 537 -23.64 6.39 -5.28
N TYR A 538 -23.34 6.30 -3.97
CA TYR A 538 -24.08 5.42 -3.07
C TYR A 538 -25.50 5.92 -2.73
N LEU A 539 -25.73 7.25 -2.73
CA LEU A 539 -27.08 7.80 -2.61
C LEU A 539 -27.94 7.42 -3.82
N GLU A 540 -27.40 7.61 -5.02
CA GLU A 540 -28.08 7.23 -6.27
C GLU A 540 -28.42 5.73 -6.29
N LEU A 541 -27.49 4.89 -5.83
CA LEU A 541 -27.71 3.45 -5.71
C LEU A 541 -28.81 3.10 -4.70
N LEU A 542 -28.92 3.82 -3.58
CA LEU A 542 -29.93 3.56 -2.56
C LEU A 542 -31.34 3.98 -3.01
N ASP A 543 -31.41 5.04 -3.81
CA ASP A 543 -32.65 5.57 -4.38
C ASP A 543 -33.12 4.74 -5.59
N SER A 544 -32.20 4.08 -6.30
CA SER A 544 -32.55 3.08 -7.31
C SER A 544 -32.90 1.73 -6.66
N ASP A 545 -33.95 1.05 -7.11
CA ASP A 545 -34.23 -0.35 -6.69
C ASP A 545 -33.31 -1.37 -7.39
N SER A 546 -32.10 -0.94 -7.77
CA SER A 546 -31.15 -1.72 -8.56
C SER A 546 -30.08 -2.32 -7.64
N GLU A 547 -29.93 -3.65 -7.70
CA GLU A 547 -29.06 -4.39 -6.76
C GLU A 547 -27.56 -4.35 -7.10
N SER A 548 -27.16 -3.85 -8.28
CA SER A 548 -25.79 -4.04 -8.79
C SER A 548 -24.84 -2.84 -8.54
N LEU A 549 -23.83 -3.09 -7.71
CA LEU A 549 -22.67 -2.21 -7.46
C LEU A 549 -21.80 -1.98 -8.71
N HIS A 550 -21.94 -2.80 -9.76
CA HIS A 550 -21.32 -2.63 -11.08
C HIS A 550 -21.58 -1.25 -11.72
N LYS A 551 -22.58 -0.50 -11.24
CA LYS A 551 -22.80 0.88 -11.64
C LYS A 551 -21.73 1.86 -11.14
N LEU A 552 -20.98 1.60 -10.07
CA LEU A 552 -19.94 2.54 -9.60
C LEU A 552 -18.86 2.81 -10.65
N CYS A 553 -18.52 1.81 -11.47
CA CYS A 553 -17.62 1.96 -12.61
C CYS A 553 -18.24 2.72 -13.80
N ASN A 554 -19.57 2.67 -13.93
CA ASN A 554 -20.34 3.20 -15.06
C ASN A 554 -21.04 4.54 -14.76
N LEU A 555 -21.13 4.94 -13.50
CA LEU A 555 -21.60 6.24 -13.06
C LEU A 555 -20.51 7.25 -13.42
N SER A 556 -20.57 7.75 -14.64
CA SER A 556 -19.89 8.99 -15.02
C SER A 556 -20.37 10.07 -14.07
N THR A 557 -19.48 10.62 -13.25
CA THR A 557 -19.78 11.77 -12.39
C THR A 557 -20.25 12.92 -13.28
N VAL A 558 -21.57 13.08 -13.48
CA VAL A 558 -22.17 14.24 -14.14
C VAL A 558 -22.26 15.35 -13.09
N GLN A 559 -21.11 15.88 -12.68
CA GLN A 559 -21.00 17.23 -12.15
C GLN A 559 -19.67 17.82 -12.65
N GLY A 560 -19.79 18.62 -13.70
CA GLY A 560 -18.67 19.28 -14.35
C GLY A 560 -17.94 20.25 -13.42
N LEU A 561 -16.62 20.12 -13.37
CA LEU A 561 -15.82 21.22 -13.87
C LEU A 561 -15.51 20.88 -15.31
N THR A 562 -16.20 21.53 -16.24
CA THR A 562 -15.81 21.57 -17.64
C THR A 562 -14.36 22.04 -17.70
N MET A 563 -13.43 21.12 -17.98
CA MET A 563 -12.06 21.42 -18.39
C MET A 563 -12.06 21.98 -19.82
N SER A 564 -12.84 23.03 -20.09
CA SER A 564 -12.96 23.64 -21.42
C SER A 564 -12.65 25.14 -21.45
N GLU A 565 -12.01 25.69 -20.41
CA GLU A 565 -11.62 27.12 -20.40
C GLU A 565 -10.11 27.39 -20.24
N VAL A 566 -9.23 26.37 -20.28
CA VAL A 566 -7.77 26.61 -20.12
C VAL A 566 -6.91 26.15 -21.30
N THR A 567 -7.44 25.40 -22.27
CA THR A 567 -6.69 25.08 -23.50
C THR A 567 -7.63 25.13 -24.70
N GLY A 568 -7.57 26.23 -25.45
CA GLY A 568 -8.29 26.39 -26.72
C GLY A 568 -7.72 25.51 -27.83
N GLN A 569 -7.86 24.19 -27.70
CA GLN A 569 -7.68 23.24 -28.79
C GLN A 569 -8.71 22.11 -28.70
N PRO A 570 -9.34 21.70 -29.82
CA PRO A 570 -10.34 20.63 -29.82
C PRO A 570 -9.65 19.27 -29.65
N GLU A 571 -10.16 18.43 -28.74
CA GLU A 571 -9.76 17.02 -28.65
C GLU A 571 -10.15 16.26 -29.93
N PRO A 572 -9.32 15.33 -30.43
CA PRO A 572 -9.70 14.43 -31.51
C PRO A 572 -10.68 13.35 -31.01
N PRO A 573 -11.59 12.85 -31.86
CA PRO A 573 -12.59 11.87 -31.45
C PRO A 573 -11.93 10.51 -31.21
N PHE A 574 -11.92 10.04 -29.96
CA PHE A 574 -11.49 8.68 -29.63
C PHE A 574 -12.65 7.67 -29.77
N PHE A 575 -12.53 6.84 -30.81
CA PHE A 575 -12.83 5.40 -30.84
C PHE A 575 -14.03 4.86 -30.03
N LEU A 576 -15.24 4.98 -30.58
CA LEU A 576 -16.19 3.87 -30.59
C LEU A 576 -15.88 3.02 -31.83
N ASP A 577 -15.17 1.88 -31.69
CA ASP A 577 -15.21 0.78 -32.68
C ASP A 577 -14.40 -0.48 -32.28
N ILE A 578 -14.52 -0.94 -31.03
CA ILE A 578 -14.05 -2.30 -30.66
C ILE A 578 -15.09 -3.00 -29.79
N MET A 579 -16.32 -3.13 -30.31
CA MET A 579 -17.34 -4.08 -29.81
C MET A 579 -18.11 -4.75 -30.97
N ASN A 580 -17.54 -4.78 -32.19
CA ASN A 580 -18.14 -5.47 -33.34
C ASN A 580 -17.19 -6.48 -34.03
N LEU A 581 -16.13 -6.92 -33.35
CA LEU A 581 -15.25 -7.99 -33.82
C LEU A 581 -14.81 -8.87 -32.64
N LEU A 582 -15.77 -9.64 -32.13
CA LEU A 582 -15.71 -10.97 -31.49
C LEU A 582 -17.17 -11.40 -31.27
#